data_AF-A0A821SZE9-F1
#
_entry.id   AF-A0A821SZE9-F1
#
_cell.length_a   1.000
_cell.length_b   1.000
_cell.length_c   1.000
_cell.angle_alpha   90.00
_cell.angle_beta   90.00
_cell.angle_gamma   90.00
#
_symmetry.space_group_name_H-M   'P 1'
#
loop_
_entity.id
_entity.type
_entity.pdbx_description
1 polymer ?
#
loop_
_entity_poly.entity_id
_entity_poly.type
_entity_poly.pdbx_seq_one_letter_code
_entity_poly.pdbx_strand_id
1 'polypeptide(L)'
;ITEAIPRTDVTVSGLSSGAAMTAQLHLVFSSTISGSGILVGPPYYCAEGSSTRVDTCLYGPTTLIPIEKLTSQLQSYVSAGIADPTSNLKNDPV
;
A
#
# COMPACT_ATOMS: atom_id res chain seq x y z
N ILE A 1 -17.41 24.33 -0.13
CA ILE A 1 -17.90 23.06 0.45
C ILE A 1 -16.80 22.01 0.32
N THR A 2 -15.85 22.02 1.25
CA THR A 2 -14.96 20.90 1.52
C THR A 2 -15.24 20.56 2.97
N GLU A 3 -16.25 19.73 3.21
CA GLU A 3 -16.37 19.09 4.52
C GLU A 3 -15.21 18.11 4.66
N ALA A 4 -14.51 18.18 5.79
CA ALA A 4 -13.51 17.19 6.12
C ALA A 4 -14.22 15.87 6.46
N ILE A 5 -13.95 14.82 5.69
CA ILE A 5 -14.47 13.47 5.98
C ILE A 5 -13.65 12.89 7.15
N PRO A 6 -14.28 12.41 8.23
CA PRO A 6 -13.60 11.67 9.28
C PRO A 6 -12.81 10.48 8.72
N ARG A 7 -11.58 10.28 9.18
CA ARG A 7 -10.71 9.19 8.70
C ARG A 7 -11.38 7.82 8.74
N THR A 8 -12.26 7.59 9.71
CA THR A 8 -12.97 6.31 9.93
C THR A 8 -13.95 5.90 8.85
N ASP A 9 -14.30 6.81 7.94
CA ASP A 9 -15.44 6.63 7.04
C ASP A 9 -15.02 6.02 5.68
N VAL A 10 -13.71 5.87 5.43
CA VAL A 10 -13.18 5.38 4.16
C VAL A 10 -12.30 4.16 4.37
N THR A 11 -12.73 3.03 3.81
CA THR A 11 -11.92 1.81 3.69
C THR A 11 -11.77 1.44 2.22
N VAL A 12 -10.76 0.64 1.91
CA VAL A 12 -10.48 0.21 0.55
C VAL A 12 -10.27 -1.30 0.49
N SER A 13 -10.79 -1.96 -0.53
CA SER A 13 -10.56 -3.39 -0.72
C SER A 13 -10.34 -3.70 -2.20
N GLY A 14 -9.68 -4.82 -2.47
CA GLY A 14 -9.37 -5.21 -3.84
C GLY A 14 -8.94 -6.65 -4.01
N LEU A 15 -9.03 -7.11 -5.26
CA LEU A 15 -8.64 -8.44 -5.72
C LEU A 15 -7.54 -8.31 -6.79
N SER A 16 -6.50 -9.14 -6.73
CA SER A 16 -5.44 -9.21 -7.78
C SER A 16 -4.77 -7.85 -8.05
N SER A 17 -4.87 -7.30 -9.26
CA SER A 17 -4.37 -5.95 -9.57
C SER A 17 -5.05 -4.87 -8.74
N GLY A 18 -6.32 -5.05 -8.40
CA GLY A 18 -7.04 -4.20 -7.45
C GLY A 18 -6.49 -4.33 -6.04
N ALA A 19 -6.07 -5.52 -5.63
CA ALA A 19 -5.44 -5.75 -4.32
C ALA A 19 -4.07 -5.06 -4.22
N ALA A 20 -3.30 -5.05 -5.31
CA ALA A 20 -2.07 -4.25 -5.40
C ALA A 20 -2.38 -2.75 -5.22
N MET A 21 -3.42 -2.24 -5.87
CA MET A 21 -3.83 -0.83 -5.73
C MET A 21 -4.35 -0.51 -4.34
N THR A 22 -5.09 -1.42 -3.71
CA THR A 22 -5.56 -1.30 -2.32
C THR A 22 -4.39 -1.05 -1.37
N ALA A 23 -3.30 -1.82 -1.49
CA ALA A 23 -2.11 -1.60 -0.69
C ALA A 23 -1.48 -0.22 -0.96
N GLN A 24 -1.38 0.20 -2.23
CA GLN A 24 -0.84 1.52 -2.58
C GLN A 24 -1.69 2.66 -2.00
N LEU A 25 -3.01 2.58 -2.14
CA LEU A 25 -3.94 3.58 -1.63
C LEU A 25 -3.88 3.68 -0.11
N HIS A 26 -3.96 2.54 0.59
CA HIS A 26 -3.94 2.51 2.04
C HIS A 26 -2.65 3.10 2.62
N LEU A 27 -1.50 2.81 2.02
CA LEU A 27 -0.21 3.34 2.48
C LEU A 27 -0.02 4.83 2.15
N VAL A 28 -0.35 5.25 0.93
CA VAL A 28 -0.07 6.62 0.45
C VAL A 28 -1.08 7.63 0.99
N PHE A 29 -2.36 7.27 1.09
CA PHE A 29 -3.45 8.15 1.53
C PHE A 29 -3.96 7.78 2.93
N SER A 30 -3.04 7.36 3.80
CA SER A 30 -3.36 6.87 5.15
C SER A 30 -4.00 7.92 6.05
N SER A 31 -3.96 9.21 5.73
CA SER A 31 -4.72 10.27 6.43
C SER A 31 -6.22 10.21 6.17
N THR A 32 -6.62 9.65 5.02
CA THR A 32 -8.02 9.55 4.57
C THR A 32 -8.55 8.14 4.73
N ILE A 33 -7.75 7.12 4.39
CA ILE A 33 -8.15 5.72 4.41
C ILE A 33 -7.82 5.11 5.79
N SER A 34 -8.82 4.58 6.49
CA SER A 34 -8.67 3.97 7.82
C SER A 34 -8.47 2.46 7.82
N GLY A 35 -8.54 1.78 6.69
CA GLY A 35 -8.39 0.33 6.67
C GLY A 35 -8.37 -0.25 5.26
N SER A 36 -7.85 -1.47 5.15
CA SER A 36 -7.74 -2.17 3.88
C SER A 36 -8.23 -3.62 3.92
N GLY A 37 -8.59 -4.16 2.76
CA GLY A 37 -8.89 -5.58 2.58
C GLY A 37 -8.27 -6.09 1.29
N ILE A 38 -7.24 -6.92 1.39
CA ILE A 38 -6.44 -7.39 0.26
C ILE A 38 -6.70 -8.86 0.02
N LEU A 39 -7.26 -9.20 -1.14
CA LEU A 39 -7.47 -10.58 -1.56
C LEU A 39 -6.57 -10.93 -2.75
N VAL A 40 -5.75 -11.98 -2.59
CA VAL A 40 -4.89 -12.52 -3.66
C VAL A 40 -4.06 -11.43 -4.34
N GLY A 41 -3.47 -10.54 -3.52
CA GLY A 41 -2.67 -9.41 -3.97
C GLY A 41 -1.17 -9.65 -3.81
N PRO A 42 -0.33 -9.03 -4.66
CA PRO A 42 1.11 -8.99 -4.43
C PRO A 42 1.46 -8.07 -3.24
N PRO A 43 2.64 -8.24 -2.63
CA PRO A 43 3.16 -7.26 -1.68
C PRO A 43 3.29 -5.87 -2.30
N TYR A 44 3.16 -4.82 -1.49
CA TYR A 44 3.35 -3.44 -1.93
C TYR A 44 4.69 -3.28 -2.65
N TYR A 45 4.66 -2.60 -3.81
CA TYR A 45 5.85 -2.27 -4.61
C TYR A 45 6.73 -3.45 -5.04
N CYS A 46 6.22 -4.69 -4.96
CA CYS A 46 6.99 -5.90 -5.24
C CYS A 46 7.51 -6.01 -6.68
N ALA A 47 6.78 -5.46 -7.67
CA ALA A 47 7.26 -5.36 -9.06
C ALA A 47 8.20 -4.17 -9.31
N GLU A 48 8.43 -3.29 -8.33
CA GLU A 48 9.34 -2.14 -8.40
C GLU A 48 9.07 -1.20 -9.59
N GLY A 49 7.81 -1.06 -9.98
CA GLY A 49 7.40 -0.24 -11.13
C GLY A 49 7.74 -0.84 -12.51
N SER A 50 8.22 -2.09 -12.57
CA SER A 50 8.58 -2.75 -13.82
C SER A 50 7.62 -3.90 -14.17
N SER A 51 7.07 -3.87 -15.40
CA SER A 51 6.25 -4.96 -15.93
C SER A 51 7.01 -6.28 -16.04
N THR A 52 8.32 -6.23 -16.26
CA THR A 52 9.17 -7.43 -16.37
C THR A 52 9.32 -8.20 -15.05
N ARG A 53 8.97 -7.58 -13.91
CA ARG A 53 9.10 -8.19 -12.58
C ARG A 53 7.78 -8.72 -12.05
N VAL A 54 6.68 -8.59 -12.80
CA VAL A 54 5.34 -9.02 -12.39
C VAL A 54 5.28 -10.52 -12.13
N ASP A 55 5.89 -11.33 -13.00
CA ASP A 55 5.87 -12.80 -12.83
C ASP A 55 6.62 -13.24 -11.57
N THR A 56 7.81 -12.69 -11.34
CA THR A 56 8.56 -12.95 -10.11
C THR A 56 7.78 -12.47 -8.88
N CYS A 57 7.04 -11.37 -9.02
CA CYS A 57 6.26 -10.82 -7.92
C CYS A 57 5.04 -11.67 -7.54
N LEU A 58 4.35 -12.24 -8.54
CA LEU A 58 3.14 -13.02 -8.31
C LEU A 58 3.42 -14.51 -8.02
N TYR A 59 4.48 -15.06 -8.61
CA TYR A 59 4.74 -16.50 -8.59
C TYR A 59 6.09 -16.87 -7.97
N GLY A 60 6.92 -15.88 -7.63
CA GLY A 60 8.21 -16.12 -6.97
C GLY A 60 8.05 -16.53 -5.50
N PRO A 61 9.08 -17.17 -4.92
CA PRO A 61 9.06 -17.53 -3.51
C PRO A 61 9.01 -16.29 -2.62
N THR A 62 8.19 -16.34 -1.57
CA THR A 62 7.98 -15.23 -0.63
C THR A 62 9.25 -14.80 0.12
N THR A 63 10.25 -15.68 0.20
CA THR A 63 11.58 -15.38 0.78
C THR A 63 12.36 -14.34 -0.02
N LEU A 64 11.97 -14.05 -1.26
CA LEU A 64 12.59 -13.02 -2.09
C LEU A 64 12.00 -11.62 -1.87
N ILE A 65 10.98 -11.47 -1.03
CA ILE A 65 10.33 -10.18 -0.78
C ILE A 65 11.24 -9.34 0.14
N PRO A 66 11.87 -8.25 -0.34
CA PRO A 66 12.82 -7.49 0.43
C PRO A 66 12.09 -6.43 1.28
N ILE A 67 11.49 -6.83 2.40
CA ILE A 67 10.63 -5.97 3.24
C ILE A 67 11.31 -4.64 3.62
N GLU A 68 12.59 -4.65 3.94
CA GLU A 68 13.37 -3.45 4.26
C GLU A 68 13.41 -2.46 3.09
N LYS A 69 13.62 -2.95 1.87
CA LYS A 69 13.63 -2.12 0.65
C LYS A 69 12.25 -1.53 0.38
N LEU A 70 11.19 -2.33 0.54
CA LEU A 70 9.81 -1.87 0.32
C LEU A 70 9.42 -0.78 1.32
N THR A 71 9.81 -0.96 2.59
CA THR A 71 9.56 0.02 3.66
C THR A 71 10.38 1.28 3.45
N SER A 72 11.65 1.16 3.07
CA SER A 72 12.52 2.29 2.75
C SER A 72 11.98 3.11 1.57
N GLN A 73 11.42 2.45 0.56
CA GLN A 73 10.77 3.14 -0.55
C GLN A 73 9.57 3.97 -0.06
N LEU A 74 8.69 3.38 0.75
CA LEU A 74 7.56 4.11 1.32
C LEU A 74 8.03 5.32 2.16
N GLN A 75 9.06 5.14 3.00
CA GLN A 75 9.64 6.23 3.78
C GLN A 75 10.23 7.34 2.92
N SER A 76 10.78 7.02 1.75
CA SER A 76 11.25 8.02 0.79
C SER A 76 10.09 8.88 0.26
N TYR A 77 8.94 8.26 -0.01
CA TYR A 77 7.73 8.98 -0.45
C TYR A 77 7.13 9.84 0.66
N VAL A 78 7.16 9.37 1.90
CA VAL A 78 6.77 10.16 3.08
C VAL A 78 7.69 11.37 3.25
N SER A 79 9.00 11.16 3.15
CA SER A 79 10.00 12.24 3.28
C SER A 79 9.90 13.26 2.14
N ALA A 80 9.50 12.81 0.95
CA ALA A 80 9.24 13.68 -0.20
C ALA A 80 7.88 14.40 -0.14
N GLY A 81 7.02 14.09 0.84
CA GLY A 81 5.70 14.70 0.98
C GLY A 81 4.67 14.23 -0.04
N ILE A 82 4.92 13.10 -0.70
CA ILE A 82 3.98 12.50 -1.69
C ILE A 82 3.25 11.27 -1.14
N ALA A 83 3.47 10.91 0.13
CA ALA A 83 2.73 9.91 0.88
C ALA A 83 2.54 10.37 2.33
N ASP A 84 1.46 9.93 2.95
CA ASP A 84 1.11 10.28 4.32
C ASP A 84 2.03 9.60 5.36
N PRO A 85 2.22 10.20 6.55
CA PRO A 85 3.03 9.61 7.61
C PRO A 85 2.58 8.20 8.00
N THR A 86 3.52 7.26 8.10
CA THR A 86 3.24 5.86 8.47
C THR A 86 2.66 5.72 9.88
N SER A 87 2.78 6.75 10.73
CA SER A 87 2.11 6.80 12.04
C SER A 87 0.59 6.68 11.94
N ASN A 88 -0.01 7.10 10.82
CA ASN A 88 -1.45 7.00 10.60
C ASN A 88 -1.91 5.54 10.44
N LEU A 89 -1.04 4.66 9.95
CA LEU A 89 -1.35 3.25 9.70
C LEU A 89 -1.43 2.42 10.99
N LYS A 90 -1.03 2.99 12.13
CA LYS A 90 -0.97 2.27 13.39
C LYS A 90 -2.37 1.81 13.80
N ASN A 91 -2.52 0.49 13.95
CA ASN A 91 -3.77 -0.19 14.32
C ASN A 91 -4.87 -0.15 13.26
N ASP A 92 -4.56 0.20 12.01
CA ASP A 92 -5.54 0.08 10.94
C ASP A 92 -5.91 -1.41 10.73
N PRO A 93 -7.20 -1.74 10.56
CA PRO A 93 -7.60 -3.07 10.12
C PRO A 93 -7.10 -3.35 8.70
N VAL A 94 -6.51 -4.53 8.51
CA VAL A 94 -5.95 -5.05 7.24
C VAL A 94 -6.28 -6.52 7.03
#